data_AF-A0A0N4TB52-F1
#
_entry.id   AF-A0A0N4TB52-F1
#
_cell.length_a   1.000
_cell.length_b   1.000
_cell.length_c   1.000
_cell.angle_alpha   90.00
_cell.angle_beta   90.00
_cell.angle_gamma   90.00
#
_symmetry.space_group_name_H-M   'P 1'
#
loop_
_entity.id
_entity.type
_entity.pdbx_description
1 polymer ?
#
loop_
_entity_poly.entity_id
_entity_poly.type
_entity_poly.pdbx_seq_one_letter_code
_entity_poly.pdbx_strand_id
1 'polypeptide(L)'
;WLAKERVANQERELQDLHGQCTWLRDENARLQSELTDARKKHTENGGIDWSKIDELKKIEETLRDEKSKVEWRLGEVTQYWNDAKWKIGELEAGMAHKEWLLDQANQKIFELDQMYRFRDTTKNFLDGTFLIKKQPSGDRYKWRLAMWNESSPNDLKDYRRIWFEIRAPTAKIVLLSASFVSWECFLLCQQLDNDCNRFGVWIDIPPGRYEFLFIVDGQ
;
A
#
# COMPACT_ATOMS: atom_id res chain seq x y z
N TRP A 1 111.85 -24.97 -43.93
CA TRP A 1 111.40 -25.52 -42.63
C TRP A 1 110.03 -24.93 -42.25
N LEU A 2 109.91 -23.61 -42.07
CA LEU A 2 108.64 -22.90 -41.76
C LEU A 2 107.44 -23.21 -42.68
N ALA A 3 107.66 -23.40 -43.99
CA ALA A 3 106.58 -23.73 -44.92
C ALA A 3 106.00 -25.14 -44.71
N LYS A 4 106.84 -26.12 -44.33
CA LYS A 4 106.40 -27.51 -44.08
C LYS A 4 105.59 -27.61 -42.79
N GLU A 5 105.97 -26.85 -41.77
CA GLU A 5 105.26 -26.82 -40.49
C GLU A 5 103.91 -26.10 -40.58
N ARG A 6 103.81 -25.04 -41.41
CA ARG A 6 102.54 -24.40 -41.74
C ARG A 6 101.59 -25.35 -42.47
N VAL A 7 102.08 -26.10 -43.46
CA VAL A 7 101.29 -27.11 -44.17
C VAL A 7 100.81 -28.20 -43.22
N ALA A 8 101.67 -28.71 -42.34
CA ALA A 8 101.28 -29.71 -41.34
C ALA A 8 100.25 -29.19 -40.31
N ASN A 9 100.28 -27.88 -39.98
CA ASN A 9 99.26 -27.28 -39.11
C ASN A 9 97.93 -27.09 -39.85
N GLN A 10 97.99 -26.67 -41.12
CA GLN A 10 96.81 -26.58 -42.00
C GLN A 10 96.17 -27.95 -42.26
N GLU A 11 96.96 -29.00 -42.43
CA GLU A 11 96.47 -30.38 -42.57
C GLU A 11 95.76 -30.86 -41.29
N ARG A 12 96.30 -30.54 -40.11
CA ARG A 12 95.64 -30.84 -38.83
C ARG A 12 94.33 -30.08 -38.66
N GLU A 13 94.31 -28.79 -38.99
CA GLU A 13 93.08 -27.97 -38.96
C GLU A 13 92.03 -28.47 -39.96
N LEU A 14 92.45 -28.85 -41.18
CA LEU A 14 91.56 -29.44 -42.18
C LEU A 14 91.00 -30.78 -41.73
N GLN A 15 91.80 -31.61 -41.05
CA GLN A 15 91.35 -32.89 -40.52
C GLN A 15 90.34 -32.71 -39.38
N ASP A 16 90.57 -31.74 -38.48
CA ASP A 16 89.65 -31.40 -37.39
C ASP A 16 88.33 -30.82 -37.96
N LEU A 17 88.42 -29.87 -38.89
CA LEU A 17 87.25 -29.33 -39.59
C LEU A 17 86.48 -30.42 -40.34
N HIS A 18 87.17 -31.37 -40.97
CA HIS A 18 86.51 -32.50 -41.63
C HIS A 18 85.76 -33.37 -40.62
N GLY A 19 86.36 -33.65 -39.45
CA GLY A 19 85.72 -34.34 -38.34
C GLY A 19 84.47 -33.63 -37.83
N GLN A 20 84.54 -32.31 -37.65
CA GLN A 20 83.40 -31.49 -37.26
C GLN A 20 82.30 -31.49 -38.33
N CYS A 21 82.66 -31.39 -39.61
CA CYS A 21 81.69 -31.47 -40.71
C CYS A 21 81.02 -32.84 -40.80
N THR A 22 81.75 -33.93 -40.56
CA THR A 22 81.14 -35.27 -40.51
C THR A 22 80.19 -35.40 -39.33
N TRP A 23 80.57 -34.91 -38.15
CA TRP A 23 79.70 -34.94 -36.97
C TRP A 23 78.43 -34.12 -37.16
N LEU A 24 78.54 -32.88 -37.67
CA LEU A 24 77.39 -32.03 -37.96
C LEU A 24 76.47 -32.64 -39.02
N ARG A 25 77.03 -33.39 -39.98
CA ARG A 25 76.25 -34.09 -41.00
C ARG A 25 75.46 -35.24 -40.38
N ASP A 26 76.11 -36.05 -39.55
CA ASP A 26 75.47 -37.19 -38.87
C ASP A 26 74.41 -36.72 -37.88
N GLU A 27 74.69 -35.63 -37.15
CA GLU A 27 73.74 -35.00 -36.23
C GLU A 27 72.53 -34.42 -36.98
N ASN A 28 72.73 -33.77 -38.12
CA ASN A 28 71.62 -33.33 -38.97
C ASN A 28 70.78 -34.51 -39.48
N ALA A 29 71.42 -35.61 -39.88
CA ALA A 29 70.71 -36.80 -40.33
C ALA A 29 69.87 -37.40 -39.19
N ARG A 30 70.41 -37.43 -37.96
CA ARG A 30 69.70 -37.88 -36.77
C ARG A 30 68.50 -36.99 -36.46
N LEU A 31 68.69 -35.67 -36.39
CA LEU A 31 67.62 -34.70 -36.12
C LEU A 31 66.54 -34.73 -37.19
N GLN A 32 66.90 -34.95 -38.46
CA GLN A 32 65.93 -35.15 -39.53
C GLN A 32 65.09 -36.42 -39.31
N SER A 33 65.72 -37.53 -38.93
CA SER A 33 65.01 -38.77 -38.60
C SER A 33 64.06 -38.57 -37.43
N GLU A 34 64.53 -37.94 -36.34
CA GLU A 34 63.71 -37.65 -35.16
C GLU A 34 62.53 -36.72 -35.50
N LEU A 35 62.75 -35.72 -36.35
CA LEU A 35 61.69 -34.82 -36.82
C LEU A 35 60.66 -35.56 -37.67
N THR A 36 61.10 -36.47 -38.55
CA THR A 36 60.18 -37.29 -39.34
C THR A 36 59.38 -38.26 -38.48
N ASP A 37 59.99 -38.87 -37.47
CA ASP A 37 59.32 -39.77 -36.54
C ASP A 37 58.35 -39.02 -35.62
N ALA A 38 58.71 -37.83 -35.15
CA ALA A 38 57.83 -36.96 -34.38
C ALA A 38 56.62 -36.48 -35.21
N ARG A 39 56.84 -36.12 -36.49
CA ARG A 39 55.76 -35.81 -37.43
C ARG A 39 54.84 -37.00 -37.67
N LYS A 40 55.42 -38.18 -37.88
CA LYS A 40 54.68 -39.42 -38.10
C LYS A 40 53.83 -39.79 -36.88
N LYS A 41 54.42 -39.72 -35.67
CA LYS A 41 53.69 -39.89 -34.40
C LYS A 41 52.60 -38.84 -34.19
N HIS A 42 52.82 -37.58 -34.59
CA HIS A 42 51.78 -36.55 -34.54
C HIS A 42 50.61 -36.82 -35.50
N THR A 43 50.88 -37.41 -36.67
CA THR A 43 49.82 -37.86 -37.58
C THR A 43 49.13 -39.15 -37.12
N GLU A 44 49.88 -40.11 -36.56
CA GLU A 44 49.37 -41.42 -36.09
C GLU A 44 48.60 -41.33 -34.78
N ASN A 45 48.99 -40.44 -33.86
CA ASN A 45 48.25 -40.16 -32.61
C ASN A 45 46.96 -39.36 -32.85
N GLY A 46 46.44 -39.36 -34.08
CA GLY A 46 45.21 -38.68 -34.45
C GLY A 46 45.41 -37.17 -34.45
N GLY A 47 46.21 -36.67 -35.40
CA GLY A 47 46.22 -35.24 -35.70
C GLY A 47 44.78 -34.72 -35.75
N ILE A 48 44.55 -33.52 -35.18
CA ILE A 48 43.25 -32.86 -34.96
C ILE A 48 42.06 -33.62 -35.58
N ASP A 49 41.27 -34.31 -34.75
CA ASP A 49 40.07 -35.02 -35.20
C ASP A 49 39.01 -34.01 -35.68
N TRP A 50 39.09 -33.71 -36.98
CA TRP A 50 38.22 -32.74 -37.65
C TRP A 50 36.75 -33.15 -37.65
N SER A 51 36.44 -34.45 -37.56
CA SER A 51 35.05 -34.94 -37.47
C SER A 51 34.43 -34.54 -36.14
N LYS A 52 35.15 -34.79 -35.04
CA LYS A 52 34.71 -34.39 -33.71
C LYS A 52 34.58 -32.86 -33.56
N ILE A 53 35.46 -32.10 -34.22
CA ILE A 53 35.33 -30.63 -34.26
C ILE A 53 34.09 -30.19 -35.04
N ASP A 54 33.77 -30.85 -36.16
CA ASP A 54 32.55 -30.54 -36.93
C ASP A 54 31.27 -30.87 -36.15
N GLU A 55 31.26 -32.01 -35.43
CA GLU A 55 30.17 -32.38 -34.53
C GLU A 55 30.01 -31.37 -33.39
N LEU A 56 31.12 -30.96 -32.75
CA LEU A 56 31.10 -29.94 -31.70
C LEU A 56 30.57 -28.59 -32.21
N LYS A 57 30.91 -28.19 -33.44
CA LYS A 57 30.38 -26.98 -34.07
C LYS A 57 28.88 -27.04 -34.31
N LYS A 58 28.36 -28.18 -34.80
CA LYS A 58 26.92 -28.38 -34.98
C LYS A 58 26.17 -28.34 -33.65
N ILE A 59 26.74 -28.93 -32.61
CA ILE A 59 26.19 -28.88 -31.25
C ILE A 59 26.20 -27.44 -30.73
N GLU A 60 27.30 -26.72 -30.90
CA GLU A 60 27.42 -25.31 -30.52
C GLU A 60 26.37 -24.44 -31.21
N GLU A 61 26.16 -24.63 -32.51
CA GLU A 61 25.15 -23.91 -33.29
C GLU A 61 23.73 -24.23 -32.79
N THR A 62 23.43 -25.51 -32.53
CA THR A 62 22.15 -25.93 -31.96
C THR A 62 21.91 -25.32 -30.58
N LEU A 63 22.91 -25.34 -29.71
CA LEU A 63 22.84 -24.75 -28.37
C LEU A 63 22.66 -23.23 -28.44
N ARG A 64 23.27 -22.58 -29.41
CA ARG A 64 23.14 -21.13 -29.62
C ARG A 64 21.71 -20.78 -30.05
N ASP A 65 21.12 -21.56 -30.94
CA ASP A 65 19.73 -21.39 -31.37
C ASP A 65 18.74 -21.64 -30.22
N GLU A 66 18.96 -22.70 -29.44
CA GLU A 66 18.14 -22.98 -28.25
C GLU A 66 18.25 -21.86 -27.22
N LYS A 67 19.47 -21.36 -26.97
CA LYS A 67 19.70 -20.21 -26.10
C LYS A 67 18.91 -18.99 -26.56
N SER A 68 18.98 -18.64 -27.85
CA SER A 68 18.23 -17.51 -28.39
C SER A 68 16.71 -17.69 -28.27
N LYS A 69 16.18 -18.91 -28.47
CA LYS A 69 14.76 -19.21 -28.25
C LYS A 69 14.36 -19.05 -26.78
N VAL A 70 15.20 -19.50 -25.85
CA VAL A 70 14.94 -19.38 -24.41
C VAL A 70 15.00 -17.91 -23.97
N GLU A 71 15.99 -17.15 -24.44
CA GLU A 71 16.10 -15.71 -24.15
C GLU A 71 14.88 -14.94 -24.67
N TRP A 72 14.38 -15.29 -25.87
CA TRP A 72 13.15 -14.71 -26.41
C TRP A 72 11.94 -14.99 -25.52
N ARG A 73 11.71 -16.27 -25.19
CA ARG A 73 10.60 -16.69 -24.32
C ARG A 73 10.69 -16.07 -22.93
N LEU A 74 11.90 -15.92 -22.40
CA LEU A 74 12.13 -15.22 -21.14
C LEU A 74 11.70 -13.75 -21.23
N GLY A 75 12.02 -13.08 -22.34
CA GLY A 75 11.55 -11.73 -22.63
C GLY A 75 10.03 -11.63 -22.64
N GLU A 76 9.34 -12.55 -23.32
CA GLU A 76 7.87 -12.59 -23.38
C GLU A 76 7.24 -12.79 -22.00
N VAL A 77 7.73 -13.77 -21.23
CA VAL A 77 7.25 -14.02 -19.86
C VAL A 77 7.51 -12.83 -18.96
N THR A 78 8.64 -12.14 -19.12
CA THR A 78 8.95 -10.92 -18.35
C THR A 78 7.97 -9.80 -18.66
N GLN A 79 7.60 -9.62 -19.94
CA GLN A 79 6.59 -8.63 -20.33
C GLN A 79 5.22 -8.99 -19.74
N TYR A 80 4.76 -10.23 -19.91
CA TYR A 80 3.49 -10.68 -19.33
C TYR A 80 3.44 -10.51 -17.82
N TRP A 81 4.55 -10.78 -17.12
CA TRP A 81 4.63 -10.59 -15.69
C TRP A 81 4.51 -9.11 -15.30
N ASN A 82 5.17 -8.21 -16.04
CA ASN A 82 5.06 -6.76 -15.79
C ASN A 82 3.64 -6.26 -16.04
N ASP A 83 2.99 -6.70 -17.12
CA ASP A 83 1.61 -6.33 -17.44
C ASP A 83 0.63 -6.82 -16.38
N ALA A 84 0.79 -8.08 -15.94
CA ALA A 84 -0.03 -8.65 -14.87
C ALA A 84 0.17 -7.88 -13.56
N LYS A 85 1.41 -7.53 -13.22
CA LYS A 85 1.72 -6.73 -12.03
C LYS A 85 1.05 -5.35 -12.08
N TRP A 86 1.09 -4.69 -13.23
CA TRP A 86 0.38 -3.42 -13.44
C TRP A 86 -1.13 -3.59 -13.27
N LYS A 87 -1.70 -4.65 -13.85
CA LYS A 87 -3.14 -4.90 -13.76
C LYS A 87 -3.59 -5.18 -12.33
N ILE A 88 -2.79 -5.93 -11.57
CA ILE A 88 -3.03 -6.16 -10.15
C ILE A 88 -3.05 -4.83 -9.39
N GLY A 89 -2.06 -3.96 -9.58
CA GLY A 89 -2.03 -2.65 -8.93
C GLY A 89 -3.23 -1.76 -9.26
N GLU A 90 -3.71 -1.78 -10.50
CA GLU A 90 -4.93 -1.07 -10.91
C GLU A 90 -6.18 -1.62 -10.19
N LEU A 91 -6.30 -2.95 -10.12
CA LEU A 91 -7.41 -3.61 -9.45
C LEU A 91 -7.39 -3.36 -7.93
N GLU A 92 -6.23 -3.43 -7.29
CA GLU A 92 -6.04 -3.14 -5.86
C GLU A 92 -6.43 -1.70 -5.53
N ALA A 93 -5.99 -0.72 -6.34
CA ALA A 93 -6.40 0.68 -6.18
C ALA A 93 -7.92 0.86 -6.35
N GLY A 94 -8.51 0.20 -7.34
CA GLY A 94 -9.95 0.20 -7.56
C GLY A 94 -10.75 -0.44 -6.42
N MET A 95 -10.22 -1.52 -5.82
CA MET A 95 -10.82 -2.16 -4.65
C MET A 95 -10.77 -1.27 -3.41
N ALA A 96 -9.60 -0.69 -3.11
CA ALA A 96 -9.44 0.22 -1.98
C ALA A 96 -10.38 1.43 -2.08
N HIS A 97 -10.57 1.99 -3.28
CA HIS A 97 -11.52 3.08 -3.49
C HIS A 97 -12.97 2.66 -3.24
N LYS A 98 -13.37 1.46 -3.70
CA LYS A 98 -14.72 0.93 -3.46
C LYS A 98 -14.96 0.64 -1.97
N GLU A 99 -13.96 0.10 -1.28
CA GLU A 99 -14.00 -0.14 0.17
C GLU A 99 -14.20 1.18 0.93
N TRP A 100 -13.45 2.23 0.57
CA TRP A 100 -13.64 3.56 1.13
C TRP A 100 -15.05 4.12 0.89
N LEU A 101 -15.63 3.94 -0.31
CA LEU A 101 -17.01 4.36 -0.60
C LEU A 101 -18.03 3.59 0.23
N LEU A 102 -17.81 2.28 0.46
CA LEU A 102 -18.65 1.45 1.31
C LEU A 102 -18.59 1.91 2.77
N ASP A 103 -17.40 2.22 3.28
CA ASP A 103 -17.24 2.75 4.63
C ASP A 103 -17.98 4.08 4.81
N GLN A 104 -17.87 4.99 3.83
CA GLN A 104 -18.65 6.24 3.84
C GLN A 104 -20.16 5.99 3.83
N ALA A 105 -20.64 5.03 3.04
CA ALA A 105 -22.05 4.68 2.99
C ALA A 105 -22.53 4.06 4.32
N ASN A 106 -21.74 3.16 4.90
CA ASN A 106 -22.03 2.52 6.18
C ASN A 106 -22.08 3.55 7.31
N GLN A 107 -21.17 4.53 7.33
CA GLN A 107 -21.20 5.62 8.29
C GLN A 107 -22.51 6.42 8.19
N LYS A 108 -22.95 6.77 6.97
CA LYS A 108 -24.23 7.46 6.76
C LYS A 108 -25.44 6.62 7.18
N ILE A 109 -25.42 5.32 6.89
CA ILE A 109 -26.48 4.40 7.33
C ILE A 109 -26.55 4.37 8.86
N PHE A 110 -25.40 4.30 9.54
CA PHE A 110 -25.35 4.36 10.99
C PHE A 110 -25.91 5.68 11.53
N GLU A 111 -25.50 6.82 10.98
CA GLU A 111 -26.03 8.14 11.35
C GLU A 111 -27.55 8.22 11.17
N LEU A 112 -28.08 7.70 10.06
CA LEU A 112 -29.52 7.64 9.80
C LEU A 112 -30.23 6.70 10.78
N ASP A 113 -29.69 5.51 11.07
CA ASP A 113 -30.29 4.58 12.05
C ASP A 113 -30.37 5.22 13.44
N GLN A 114 -29.32 5.94 13.86
CA GLN A 114 -29.35 6.72 15.11
C GLN A 114 -30.45 7.77 15.09
N MET A 115 -30.61 8.51 13.98
CA MET A 115 -31.71 9.48 13.84
C MET A 115 -33.09 8.84 13.88
N TYR A 116 -33.30 7.70 13.23
CA TYR A 116 -34.59 7.00 13.23
C TYR A 116 -34.93 6.41 14.59
N ARG A 117 -33.97 5.74 15.24
CA ARG A 117 -34.14 5.25 16.62
C ARG A 117 -34.48 6.38 17.56
N PHE A 118 -33.76 7.49 17.46
CA PHE A 118 -34.05 8.68 18.26
C PHE A 118 -35.46 9.22 17.97
N ARG A 119 -35.83 9.37 16.69
CA ARG A 119 -37.18 9.81 16.28
C ARG A 119 -38.25 8.92 16.90
N ASP A 120 -38.14 7.60 16.76
CA ASP A 120 -39.13 6.64 17.28
C ASP A 120 -39.20 6.68 18.81
N THR A 121 -38.04 6.82 19.47
CA THR A 121 -37.96 7.02 20.91
C THR A 121 -38.69 8.30 21.31
N THR A 122 -38.38 9.45 20.69
CA THR A 122 -39.08 10.71 20.95
C THR A 122 -40.56 10.67 20.60
N LYS A 123 -40.97 9.94 19.55
CA LYS A 123 -42.38 9.76 19.21
C LYS A 123 -43.13 9.02 20.31
N ASN A 124 -42.50 8.02 20.92
CA ASN A 124 -43.09 7.26 22.03
C ASN A 124 -43.10 8.04 23.35
N PHE A 125 -42.11 8.90 23.62
CA PHE A 125 -41.99 9.66 24.88
C PHE A 125 -42.65 11.04 24.86
N LEU A 126 -42.80 11.68 23.70
CA LEU A 126 -43.35 13.02 23.54
C LEU A 126 -44.73 13.02 22.87
N ASP A 127 -45.35 11.84 22.69
CA ASP A 127 -46.73 11.75 22.21
C ASP A 127 -47.64 12.52 23.18
N GLY A 128 -48.33 13.55 22.67
CA GLY A 128 -49.15 14.46 23.48
C GLY A 128 -48.43 15.67 24.11
N THR A 129 -47.16 15.94 23.80
CA THR A 129 -46.43 17.11 24.31
C THR A 129 -46.37 18.24 23.28
N PHE A 130 -46.59 19.49 23.72
CA PHE A 130 -46.61 20.68 22.86
C PHE A 130 -45.37 21.56 23.09
N LEU A 131 -44.62 21.91 22.03
CA LEU A 131 -43.65 23.02 22.12
C LEU A 131 -44.34 24.32 21.76
N ILE A 132 -44.07 25.40 22.49
CA ILE A 132 -44.64 26.72 22.23
C ILE A 132 -43.55 27.64 21.68
N LYS A 133 -43.65 28.01 20.40
CA LYS A 133 -42.76 28.97 19.73
C LYS A 133 -43.42 30.36 19.73
N LYS A 134 -42.78 31.34 20.39
CA LYS A 134 -43.14 32.77 20.29
C LYS A 134 -42.48 33.38 19.06
N GLN A 135 -43.21 34.20 18.30
CA GLN A 135 -42.63 34.90 17.15
C GLN A 135 -41.68 36.01 17.62
N PRO A 136 -40.49 36.16 16.99
CA PRO A 136 -39.48 37.12 17.43
C PRO A 136 -39.85 38.60 17.18
N SER A 137 -40.78 38.89 16.26
CA SER A 137 -41.25 40.27 16.02
C SER A 137 -42.62 40.31 15.32
N GLY A 138 -43.46 41.27 15.72
CA GLY A 138 -44.72 41.63 15.06
C GLY A 138 -46.01 41.29 15.81
N ASP A 139 -46.07 40.15 16.51
CA ASP A 139 -47.26 39.71 17.25
C ASP A 139 -46.87 38.79 18.43
N ARG A 140 -46.55 39.36 19.60
CA ARG A 140 -46.18 38.58 20.81
C ARG A 140 -47.33 37.75 21.38
N TYR A 141 -48.55 37.92 20.85
CA TYR A 141 -49.77 37.23 21.28
C TYR A 141 -50.08 35.97 20.45
N LYS A 142 -49.28 35.67 19.42
CA LYS A 142 -49.44 34.44 18.63
C LYS A 142 -48.53 33.34 19.17
N TRP A 143 -49.16 32.42 19.89
CA TRP A 143 -48.57 31.17 20.35
C TRP A 143 -48.62 30.18 19.18
N ARG A 144 -47.47 29.77 18.63
CA ARG A 144 -47.45 28.64 17.69
C ARG A 144 -47.05 27.39 18.44
N LEU A 145 -47.97 26.44 18.53
CA LEU A 145 -47.65 25.06 18.84
C LEU A 145 -46.69 24.53 17.76
N ALA A 146 -45.44 24.31 18.09
CA ALA A 146 -44.52 23.55 17.27
C ALA A 146 -44.60 22.08 17.72
N MET A 147 -44.94 21.20 16.78
CA MET A 147 -44.73 19.76 16.93
C MET A 147 -43.50 19.39 16.11
N TRP A 148 -42.67 18.50 16.64
CA TRP A 148 -41.58 17.92 15.86
C TRP A 148 -42.19 17.02 14.78
N ASN A 149 -42.30 17.53 13.56
CA ASN A 149 -42.70 16.76 12.39
C ASN A 149 -41.82 17.10 11.17
N GLU A 150 -41.99 16.39 10.07
CA GLU A 150 -41.21 16.55 8.82
C GLU A 150 -41.33 17.94 8.18
N SER A 151 -42.23 18.78 8.67
CA SER A 151 -42.40 20.18 8.29
C SER A 151 -41.71 21.18 9.24
N SER A 152 -40.83 20.71 10.12
CA SER A 152 -40.07 21.58 11.03
C SER A 152 -39.15 22.52 10.24
N PRO A 153 -39.21 23.85 10.46
CA PRO A 153 -38.45 24.81 9.68
C PRO A 153 -36.92 24.63 9.83
N ASN A 154 -36.19 25.02 8.79
CA ASN A 154 -34.72 24.88 8.69
C ASN A 154 -33.93 25.56 9.84
N ASP A 155 -34.59 26.41 10.64
CA ASP A 155 -34.01 27.14 11.77
C ASP A 155 -33.77 26.26 13.01
N LEU A 156 -34.33 25.05 13.06
CA LEU A 156 -34.10 24.07 14.13
C LEU A 156 -32.79 23.27 13.97
N LYS A 157 -32.08 23.41 12.85
CA LYS A 157 -30.83 22.65 12.57
C LYS A 157 -29.68 23.00 13.52
N ASP A 158 -29.67 24.23 14.03
CA ASP A 158 -28.60 24.73 14.91
C ASP A 158 -28.89 24.50 16.40
N TYR A 159 -30.04 23.93 16.73
CA TYR A 159 -30.45 23.70 18.12
C TYR A 159 -29.68 22.51 18.68
N ARG A 160 -29.20 22.65 19.92
CA ARG A 160 -28.51 21.61 20.67
C ARG A 160 -29.40 21.13 21.80
N ARG A 161 -29.51 19.81 21.92
CA ARG A 161 -30.18 19.16 23.05
C ARG A 161 -29.28 19.23 24.29
N ILE A 162 -29.75 19.85 25.36
CA ILE A 162 -29.03 20.00 26.63
C ILE A 162 -29.87 19.41 27.78
N TRP A 163 -29.20 18.69 28.67
CA TRP A 163 -29.79 18.17 29.91
C TRP A 163 -29.61 19.18 31.03
N PHE A 164 -30.72 19.60 31.63
CA PHE A 164 -30.72 20.43 32.84
C PHE A 164 -31.02 19.54 34.04
N GLU A 165 -30.14 19.54 35.03
CA GLU A 165 -30.23 18.68 36.21
C GLU A 165 -30.07 19.49 37.50
N ILE A 166 -30.86 19.14 38.51
CA ILE A 166 -30.70 19.59 39.89
C ILE A 166 -30.86 18.43 40.87
N ARG A 167 -30.09 18.49 41.96
CA ARG A 167 -30.26 17.59 43.10
C ARG A 167 -31.18 18.24 44.12
N ALA A 168 -32.35 17.67 44.34
CA ALA A 168 -33.37 18.13 45.26
C ALA A 168 -33.96 16.94 46.06
N PRO A 169 -33.28 16.48 47.14
CA PRO A 169 -33.58 15.22 47.81
C PRO A 169 -34.98 15.09 48.42
N THR A 170 -35.58 16.21 48.83
CA THR A 170 -36.89 16.24 49.50
C THR A 170 -37.99 16.81 48.60
N ALA A 171 -37.68 17.09 47.33
CA ALA A 171 -38.60 17.73 46.41
C ALA A 171 -39.67 16.75 45.92
N LYS A 172 -40.92 17.19 45.88
CA LYS A 172 -42.00 16.44 45.22
C LYS A 172 -42.15 16.86 43.77
N ILE A 173 -41.97 18.16 43.51
CA ILE A 173 -42.12 18.78 42.21
C ILE A 173 -40.93 19.71 41.98
N VAL A 174 -40.24 19.53 40.87
CA VAL A 174 -39.20 20.44 40.40
C VAL A 174 -39.62 20.98 39.04
N LEU A 175 -39.66 22.30 38.91
CA LEU A 175 -39.99 23.01 37.68
C LEU A 175 -38.75 23.75 37.20
N LEU A 176 -38.50 23.72 35.90
CA LEU A 176 -37.49 24.54 35.26
C LEU A 176 -38.17 25.73 34.60
N SER A 177 -37.86 26.93 35.10
CA SER A 177 -38.15 28.19 34.42
C SER A 177 -36.90 28.62 33.67
N ALA A 178 -37.00 28.88 32.38
CA ALA A 178 -35.85 29.33 31.61
C ALA A 178 -36.23 30.38 30.57
N SER A 179 -35.35 31.37 30.41
CA SER A 179 -35.42 32.43 29.42
C SER A 179 -34.23 32.29 28.47
N PHE A 180 -34.56 32.14 27.19
CA PHE A 180 -33.61 31.95 26.11
C PHE A 180 -33.79 33.05 25.06
N VAL A 181 -32.83 33.18 24.13
CA VAL A 181 -32.94 34.16 23.04
C VAL A 181 -34.20 33.84 22.22
N SER A 182 -35.21 34.72 22.33
CA SER A 182 -36.53 34.69 21.68
C SER A 182 -37.59 33.71 22.21
N TRP A 183 -37.37 33.05 23.35
CA TRP A 183 -38.40 32.20 23.97
C TRP A 183 -38.20 31.96 25.47
N GLU A 184 -39.28 31.60 26.16
CA GLU A 184 -39.29 31.28 27.60
C GLU A 184 -40.00 29.94 27.77
N CYS A 185 -39.56 29.11 28.71
CA CYS A 185 -40.24 27.87 29.03
C CYS A 185 -40.44 27.69 30.54
N PHE A 186 -41.48 26.94 30.86
CA PHE A 186 -41.77 26.50 32.21
C PHE A 186 -42.12 25.01 32.15
N LEU A 187 -41.17 24.16 32.52
CA LEU A 187 -41.22 22.72 32.29
C LEU A 187 -41.17 21.95 33.60
N LEU A 188 -41.88 20.82 33.66
CA LEU A 188 -41.77 19.89 34.78
C LEU A 188 -40.54 19.00 34.58
N CYS A 189 -39.67 18.96 35.59
CA CYS A 189 -38.52 18.07 35.59
C CYS A 189 -38.96 16.64 35.98
N GLN A 190 -38.38 15.66 35.29
CA GLN A 190 -38.57 14.24 35.58
C GLN A 190 -37.57 13.81 36.65
N GLN A 191 -38.04 13.01 37.60
CA GLN A 191 -37.17 12.35 38.57
C GLN A 191 -36.39 11.23 37.86
N LEU A 192 -35.08 11.14 38.07
CA LEU A 192 -34.27 10.11 37.41
C LEU A 192 -34.48 8.76 38.11
N ASP A 193 -34.77 7.71 37.33
CA ASP A 193 -35.00 6.35 37.82
C ASP A 193 -33.84 5.80 38.68
N ASN A 194 -32.61 6.24 38.39
CA ASN A 194 -31.38 5.78 39.05
C ASN A 194 -31.00 6.59 40.31
N ASP A 195 -31.61 7.75 40.56
CA ASP A 195 -31.36 8.57 41.76
C ASP A 195 -32.59 9.40 42.09
N CYS A 196 -33.34 8.98 43.11
CA CYS A 196 -34.56 9.65 43.55
C CYS A 196 -34.33 11.09 44.05
N ASN A 197 -33.08 11.51 44.25
CA ASN A 197 -32.76 12.87 44.67
C ASN A 197 -32.48 13.81 43.51
N ARG A 198 -32.57 13.33 42.25
CA ARG A 198 -32.23 14.13 41.08
C ARG A 198 -33.42 14.29 40.16
N PHE A 199 -33.54 15.50 39.63
CA PHE A 199 -34.57 15.90 38.71
C PHE A 199 -33.92 16.55 37.50
N GLY A 200 -34.44 16.26 36.32
CA GLY A 200 -33.95 16.93 35.12
C GLY A 200 -34.92 16.91 33.96
N VAL A 201 -34.59 17.69 32.93
CA VAL A 201 -35.38 17.80 31.70
C VAL A 201 -34.46 18.05 30.51
N TRP A 202 -34.79 17.42 29.38
CA TRP A 202 -34.13 17.65 28.11
C TRP A 202 -34.75 18.83 27.39
N ILE A 203 -33.91 19.73 26.88
CA ILE A 203 -34.37 20.93 26.17
C ILE A 203 -33.49 21.16 24.95
N ASP A 204 -34.12 21.42 23.81
CA ASP A 204 -33.44 21.84 22.58
C ASP A 204 -33.34 23.36 22.57
N ILE A 205 -32.11 23.90 22.70
CA ILE A 205 -31.85 25.33 22.73
C ILE A 205 -30.91 25.72 21.59
N PRO A 206 -31.06 26.91 20.97
CA PRO A 206 -30.11 27.38 19.94
C PRO A 206 -28.70 27.60 20.54
N PRO A 207 -27.74 28.18 19.81
CA PRO A 207 -26.52 28.74 20.42
C PRO A 207 -26.78 30.16 20.98
N GLY A 208 -26.32 30.46 22.20
CA GLY A 208 -26.65 31.73 22.85
C GLY A 208 -26.35 31.77 24.36
N ARG A 209 -26.75 32.89 24.99
CA ARG A 209 -26.70 33.07 26.46
C ARG A 209 -28.08 32.85 27.05
N TYR A 210 -28.12 32.16 28.18
CA TYR A 210 -29.34 31.61 28.77
C TYR A 210 -29.40 31.88 30.26
N GLU A 211 -30.59 32.19 30.73
CA GLU A 211 -30.90 32.34 32.14
C GLU A 211 -31.93 31.27 32.51
N PHE A 212 -31.69 30.54 33.58
CA PHE A 212 -32.59 29.49 34.04
C PHE A 212 -32.60 29.40 35.55
N LEU A 213 -33.72 28.92 36.09
CA LEU A 213 -33.96 28.74 37.50
C LEU A 213 -34.78 27.47 37.71
N PHE A 214 -34.35 26.65 38.67
CA PHE A 214 -35.17 25.57 39.17
C PHE A 214 -36.03 26.08 40.33
N ILE A 215 -37.32 25.79 40.27
CA ILE A 215 -38.28 26.05 41.33
C ILE A 215 -38.62 24.72 41.97
N VAL A 216 -38.42 24.60 43.27
CA VAL A 216 -38.58 23.34 44.01
C VAL A 216 -39.75 23.48 44.95
N ASP A 217 -40.79 22.68 44.75
CA ASP A 217 -42.05 22.71 45.53
C ASP A 217 -42.67 24.12 45.65
N GLY A 218 -42.47 24.96 44.63
CA GLY A 218 -42.99 26.33 44.58
C GLY A 218 -42.12 27.39 45.25
N GLN A 219 -40.88 27.04 45.64
CA GLN A 219 -39.86 27.94 46.20
C GLN A 219 -38.68 28.14 45.25
#